data_AF-B0N3F9-F1
#
_entry.id   AF-B0N3F9-F1
#
_cell.length_a   1.000
_cell.length_b   1.000
_cell.length_c   1.000
_cell.angle_alpha   90.00
_cell.angle_beta   90.00
_cell.angle_gamma   90.00
#
_symmetry.space_group_name_H-M   'P 1'
#
loop_
_entity.id
_entity.type
_entity.pdbx_description
1 polymer ?
#
loop_
_entity_poly.entity_id
_entity_poly.type
_entity_poly.pdbx_seq_one_letter_code
_entity_poly.pdbx_strand_id
1 'polypeptide(L)'
;MKISFNNESLKQWIDRDTLFFNNEEIKYNNLVIPINEIIDFNISMCSVLYEITLLRVFLNYYIDIDVRTDYDVYSFQILNNSQVVKMFDYLQKKQIRLNDRYGLIELYRTKDPVALNKYLDINFKKWAKKR
;
A
#
# COMPACT_ATOMS: atom_id res chain seq x y z
N MET A 1 3.40 -2.37 -7.77
CA MET A 1 2.26 -2.01 -8.65
C MET A 1 1.61 -0.70 -8.21
N LYS A 2 0.79 -0.07 -9.05
CA LYS A 2 0.01 1.13 -8.72
C LYS A 2 -1.46 0.77 -8.47
N ILE A 3 -2.12 1.48 -7.57
CA ILE A 3 -3.56 1.36 -7.36
C ILE A 3 -4.29 2.37 -8.24
N SER A 4 -5.31 1.93 -8.98
CA SER A 4 -6.27 2.80 -9.66
C SER A 4 -7.68 2.47 -9.20
N PHE A 5 -8.48 3.50 -8.95
CA PHE A 5 -9.91 3.36 -8.63
C PHE A 5 -10.73 3.58 -9.87
N ASN A 6 -11.72 2.73 -10.13
CA ASN A 6 -12.69 2.88 -11.23
C ASN A 6 -12.03 3.15 -12.60
N ASN A 7 -10.87 2.53 -12.86
CA ASN A 7 -10.07 2.70 -14.07
C ASN A 7 -9.64 4.16 -14.35
N GLU A 8 -9.50 4.99 -13.31
CA GLU A 8 -8.92 6.32 -13.43
C GLU A 8 -7.53 6.25 -14.09
N SER A 9 -7.33 7.04 -15.15
CA SER A 9 -6.05 7.09 -15.87
C SER A 9 -4.98 7.74 -15.01
N LEU A 10 -3.96 6.96 -14.65
CA LEU A 10 -2.78 7.44 -13.93
C LEU A 10 -1.67 7.74 -14.95
N LYS A 11 -1.54 9.02 -15.32
CA LYS A 11 -0.51 9.51 -16.25
C LYS A 11 0.92 9.34 -15.73
N GLN A 12 1.09 9.29 -14.41
CA GLN A 12 2.33 8.88 -13.76
C GLN A 12 2.32 7.34 -13.61
N TRP A 13 3.47 6.68 -13.76
CA TRP A 13 3.62 5.21 -13.65
C TRP A 13 3.05 4.40 -14.83
N ILE A 14 3.16 4.89 -16.07
CA ILE A 14 2.62 4.21 -17.27
C ILE A 14 3.25 2.82 -17.47
N ASP A 15 4.49 2.64 -17.04
CA ASP A 15 5.29 1.41 -17.13
C ASP A 15 5.04 0.42 -15.98
N ARG A 16 4.13 0.72 -15.03
CA ARG A 16 3.85 -0.13 -13.87
C ARG A 16 2.49 -0.80 -13.97
N ASP A 17 2.50 -2.07 -13.60
CA ASP A 17 1.33 -2.88 -13.33
C ASP A 17 0.31 -2.18 -12.43
N THR A 18 -0.98 -2.39 -12.74
CA THR A 18 -2.09 -1.72 -12.05
C THR A 18 -2.97 -2.73 -11.32
N LEU A 19 -3.20 -2.46 -10.04
CA LEU A 19 -4.22 -3.08 -9.21
C LEU A 19 -5.45 -2.20 -9.25
N PHE A 20 -6.50 -2.67 -9.90
CA PHE A 20 -7.74 -1.94 -10.07
C PHE A 20 -8.69 -2.22 -8.92
N PHE A 21 -9.18 -1.18 -8.27
CA PHE A 21 -10.21 -1.24 -7.25
C PHE A 21 -11.51 -0.70 -7.84
N ASN A 22 -12.58 -1.48 -7.75
CA ASN A 22 -13.93 -1.02 -8.04
C ASN A 22 -14.88 -1.44 -6.89
N ASN A 23 -16.19 -1.23 -7.04
CA ASN A 23 -17.13 -1.51 -5.96
C ASN A 23 -17.34 -3.01 -5.64
N GLU A 24 -17.03 -3.90 -6.57
CA GLU A 24 -17.37 -5.32 -6.54
C GLU A 24 -16.14 -6.22 -6.38
N GLU A 25 -14.98 -5.78 -6.85
CA GLU A 25 -13.79 -6.61 -6.97
C GLU A 25 -12.49 -5.78 -7.00
N ILE A 26 -11.38 -6.47 -6.76
CA ILE A 26 -10.01 -6.01 -7.00
C ILE A 26 -9.43 -6.85 -8.14
N LYS A 27 -8.88 -6.20 -9.16
CA LYS A 27 -8.37 -6.87 -10.37
C LYS A 27 -6.90 -6.57 -10.63
N TYR A 28 -6.17 -7.60 -11.05
CA TYR A 28 -4.80 -7.49 -11.56
C TYR A 28 -4.55 -8.58 -12.61
N ASN A 29 -4.29 -8.20 -13.87
CA ASN A 29 -4.17 -9.15 -14.99
C ASN A 29 -5.38 -10.11 -15.05
N ASN A 30 -5.17 -11.42 -14.88
CA ASN A 30 -6.23 -12.43 -14.84
C ASN A 30 -6.74 -12.72 -13.42
N LEU A 31 -6.15 -12.10 -12.39
CA LEU A 31 -6.60 -12.23 -11.01
C LEU A 31 -7.79 -11.31 -10.75
N VAL A 32 -8.83 -11.89 -10.16
CA VAL A 32 -10.03 -11.19 -9.70
C VAL A 32 -10.28 -11.62 -8.26
N ILE A 33 -10.33 -10.65 -7.34
CA ILE A 33 -10.64 -10.86 -5.93
C ILE A 33 -11.97 -10.17 -5.64
N PRO A 34 -13.10 -10.90 -5.51
CA PRO A 34 -14.38 -10.32 -5.15
C PRO A 34 -14.33 -9.66 -3.77
N ILE A 35 -14.87 -8.45 -3.64
CA ILE A 35 -14.84 -7.67 -2.39
C ILE A 35 -15.59 -8.38 -1.25
N ASN A 36 -16.66 -9.10 -1.58
CA ASN A 36 -17.45 -9.87 -0.61
C ASN A 36 -16.74 -11.12 -0.08
N GLU A 37 -15.66 -11.57 -0.73
CA GLU A 37 -14.85 -12.73 -0.29
C GLU A 37 -13.64 -12.30 0.55
N ILE A 38 -13.41 -11.00 0.72
CA ILE A 38 -12.29 -10.49 1.50
C ILE A 38 -12.65 -10.52 2.99
N ILE A 39 -11.81 -11.19 3.77
CA ILE A 39 -11.95 -11.24 5.23
C ILE A 39 -11.27 -10.04 5.87
N ASP A 40 -10.01 -9.79 5.53
CA ASP A 40 -9.26 -8.62 5.99
C ASP A 40 -8.09 -8.26 5.07
N PHE A 41 -7.55 -7.08 5.33
CA PHE A 41 -6.26 -6.64 4.81
C PHE A 41 -5.25 -6.57 5.94
N ASN A 42 -4.08 -7.17 5.74
CA ASN A 42 -2.91 -6.87 6.55
C ASN A 42 -2.12 -5.74 5.90
N ILE A 43 -1.86 -4.67 6.66
CA ILE A 43 -1.13 -3.50 6.16
C ILE A 43 0.26 -3.51 6.78
N SER A 44 1.25 -3.52 5.92
CA SER A 44 2.65 -3.38 6.29
C SER A 44 3.38 -2.46 5.32
N MET A 45 4.70 -2.50 5.35
CA MET A 45 5.54 -1.61 4.58
C MET A 45 6.87 -2.29 4.28
N CYS A 46 7.40 -1.99 3.10
CA CYS A 46 8.79 -2.25 2.74
C CYS A 46 9.52 -0.95 2.42
N SER A 47 10.84 -1.08 2.25
CA SER A 47 11.65 -0.01 1.70
C SER A 47 12.57 -0.50 0.60
N VAL A 48 12.87 0.40 -0.32
CA VAL A 48 13.87 0.19 -1.38
C VAL A 48 14.96 1.23 -1.20
N LEU A 49 16.20 0.76 -1.18
CA LEU A 49 17.36 1.64 -1.12
C LEU A 49 17.60 2.25 -2.50
N TYR A 50 17.65 3.58 -2.55
CA TYR A 50 18.02 4.32 -3.75
C TYR A 50 19.35 5.02 -3.55
N GLU A 51 20.25 4.84 -4.50
CA GLU A 51 21.55 5.51 -4.55
C GLU A 51 21.44 6.75 -5.45
N ILE A 52 21.71 7.94 -4.89
CA ILE A 52 21.80 9.19 -5.65
C ILE A 52 23.23 9.38 -6.14
N THR A 53 24.20 9.07 -5.27
CA THR A 53 25.62 9.05 -5.57
C THR A 53 26.29 7.94 -4.77
N LEU A 54 27.56 7.64 -5.06
CA LEU A 54 28.37 6.65 -4.34
C LEU A 54 28.35 6.80 -2.79
N LEU A 55 28.05 8.02 -2.29
CA LEU A 55 28.04 8.34 -0.85
C LEU A 55 26.68 8.79 -0.31
N ARG A 56 25.63 8.83 -1.14
CA ARG A 56 24.30 9.27 -0.72
C ARG A 56 23.25 8.25 -1.11
N VAL A 57 22.75 7.57 -0.10
CA VAL A 57 21.64 6.63 -0.21
C VAL A 57 20.45 7.12 0.61
N PHE A 58 19.25 6.84 0.13
CA PHE A 58 18.01 7.10 0.87
C PHE A 58 17.06 5.92 0.74
N LEU A 59 16.16 5.77 1.71
CA LEU A 59 15.12 4.74 1.68
C LEU A 59 13.85 5.35 1.08
N ASN A 60 13.33 4.71 0.04
CA ASN A 60 11.96 4.93 -0.40
C ASN A 60 11.05 3.92 0.30
N TYR A 61 9.91 4.40 0.81
CA TYR A 61 8.95 3.60 1.55
C TYR A 61 7.70 3.31 0.71
N TYR A 62 7.27 2.05 0.73
CA TYR A 62 6.08 1.58 0.01
C TYR A 62 5.19 0.77 0.94
N ILE A 63 3.87 0.92 0.76
CA ILE A 63 2.91 0.11 1.49
C ILE A 63 2.87 -1.29 0.89
N ASP A 64 2.92 -2.29 1.74
CA ASP A 64 2.62 -3.67 1.38
C ASP A 64 1.23 -4.02 1.94
N ILE A 65 0.42 -4.67 1.13
CA ILE A 65 -0.88 -5.19 1.53
C ILE A 65 -0.93 -6.69 1.31
N ASP A 66 -1.47 -7.42 2.29
CA ASP A 66 -1.90 -8.80 2.11
C ASP A 66 -3.42 -8.84 2.16
N VAL A 67 -4.06 -9.28 1.08
CA VAL A 67 -5.51 -9.44 0.96
C VAL A 67 -5.85 -10.87 1.29
N ARG A 68 -6.48 -11.10 2.44
CA ARG A 68 -6.85 -12.45 2.87
C ARG A 68 -8.30 -12.73 2.50
N THR A 69 -8.51 -13.82 1.78
CA THR A 69 -9.84 -14.39 1.50
C THR A 69 -10.01 -15.70 2.25
N ASP A 70 -11.15 -16.38 2.05
CA ASP A 70 -11.37 -17.73 2.58
C ASP A 70 -10.44 -18.79 1.96
N TYR A 71 -9.85 -18.50 0.79
CA TYR A 71 -9.13 -19.48 -0.01
C TYR A 71 -7.64 -19.21 -0.15
N ASP A 72 -7.23 -17.93 -0.12
CA ASP A 72 -5.83 -17.56 -0.38
C ASP A 72 -5.45 -16.21 0.28
N VAL A 73 -4.17 -15.88 0.22
CA VAL A 73 -3.60 -14.59 0.59
C VAL A 73 -2.86 -13.99 -0.60
N TYR A 74 -3.34 -12.83 -1.05
CA TYR A 74 -2.75 -12.10 -2.17
C TYR A 74 -1.92 -10.92 -1.68
N SER A 75 -0.61 -10.94 -1.92
CA SER A 75 0.32 -9.90 -1.47
C SER A 75 0.69 -8.91 -2.58
N PHE A 76 0.61 -7.62 -2.29
CA PHE A 76 0.92 -6.56 -3.24
C PHE A 76 1.73 -5.41 -2.61
N GLN A 77 2.77 -4.96 -3.31
CA GLN A 77 3.51 -3.74 -2.99
C GLN A 77 2.96 -2.55 -3.80
N ILE A 78 2.56 -1.49 -3.10
CA ILE A 78 1.90 -0.30 -3.65
C ILE A 78 2.91 0.84 -3.82
N LEU A 79 3.09 1.28 -5.06
CA LEU A 79 4.11 2.27 -5.45
C LEU A 79 3.60 3.71 -5.43
N ASN A 80 2.33 3.92 -5.75
CA ASN A 80 1.74 5.26 -5.83
C ASN A 80 1.14 5.68 -4.48
N ASN A 81 2.01 6.09 -3.55
CA ASN A 81 1.64 6.51 -2.20
C ASN A 81 0.52 7.56 -2.14
N SER A 82 0.33 8.37 -3.19
CA SER A 82 -0.78 9.33 -3.27
C SER A 82 -2.18 8.72 -3.26
N GLN A 83 -2.31 7.44 -3.63
CA GLN A 83 -3.60 6.72 -3.65
C GLN A 83 -3.83 5.87 -2.39
N VAL A 84 -2.84 5.75 -1.52
CA VAL A 84 -2.91 4.90 -0.32
C VAL A 84 -4.01 5.35 0.64
N VAL A 85 -4.16 6.67 0.86
CA VAL A 85 -5.23 7.19 1.73
C VAL A 85 -6.61 6.87 1.14
N LYS A 86 -6.78 7.05 -0.18
CA LYS A 86 -8.03 6.69 -0.89
C LYS A 86 -8.33 5.20 -0.77
N MET A 87 -7.31 4.34 -0.79
CA MET A 87 -7.46 2.90 -0.52
C MET A 87 -7.94 2.62 0.90
N PHE A 88 -7.33 3.23 1.91
CA PHE A 88 -7.79 3.05 3.30
C PHE A 88 -9.24 3.49 3.49
N ASP A 89 -9.61 4.66 2.95
CA ASP A 89 -10.98 5.16 2.99
C ASP A 89 -11.97 4.22 2.30
N TYR A 90 -11.61 3.72 1.12
CA TYR A 90 -12.43 2.77 0.37
C TYR A 90 -12.69 1.49 1.18
N LEU A 91 -11.64 0.87 1.73
CA LEU A 91 -11.76 -0.39 2.47
C LEU A 91 -12.55 -0.23 3.78
N GLN A 92 -12.33 0.88 4.50
CA GLN A 92 -13.11 1.19 5.70
C GLN A 92 -14.57 1.45 5.38
N LYS A 93 -14.89 2.14 4.28
CA LYS A 93 -16.27 2.34 3.82
C LYS A 93 -16.96 1.02 3.48
N LYS A 94 -16.21 0.04 2.96
CA LYS A 94 -16.68 -1.33 2.73
C LYS A 94 -16.78 -2.18 4.00
N GLN A 95 -16.47 -1.61 5.18
CA GLN A 95 -16.43 -2.29 6.46
C GLN A 95 -15.46 -3.49 6.49
N ILE A 96 -14.44 -3.46 5.63
CA ILE A 96 -13.39 -4.48 5.61
C ILE A 96 -12.42 -4.17 6.74
N ARG A 97 -12.06 -5.21 7.50
CA ARG A 97 -11.10 -5.08 8.60
C ARG A 97 -9.70 -4.78 8.05
N LEU A 98 -9.07 -3.76 8.62
CA LEU A 98 -7.69 -3.36 8.32
C LEU A 98 -6.79 -3.66 9.53
N ASN A 99 -5.89 -4.63 9.40
CA ASN A 99 -4.89 -4.94 10.42
C ASN A 99 -3.67 -4.04 10.20
N ASP A 100 -3.61 -2.93 10.93
CA ASP A 100 -2.54 -1.92 10.80
C ASP A 100 -1.61 -1.94 12.01
N ARG A 101 -0.63 -2.86 12.00
CA ARG A 101 0.28 -3.07 13.12
C ARG A 101 1.12 -1.84 13.48
N TYR A 102 1.42 -0.98 12.50
CA TYR A 102 2.35 0.14 12.67
C TYR A 102 1.67 1.51 12.69
N GLY A 103 0.34 1.57 12.66
CA GLY A 103 -0.42 2.82 12.63
C GLY A 103 -0.24 3.60 11.32
N LEU A 104 0.06 2.90 10.21
CA LEU A 104 0.29 3.50 8.90
C LEU A 104 -0.92 4.28 8.39
N ILE A 105 -2.14 3.85 8.70
CA ILE A 105 -3.36 4.55 8.29
C ILE A 105 -3.38 5.97 8.87
N GLU A 106 -3.17 6.10 10.18
CA GLU A 106 -3.17 7.40 10.84
C GLU A 106 -1.97 8.25 10.40
N LEU A 107 -0.78 7.64 10.27
CA LEU A 107 0.43 8.33 9.85
C LEU A 107 0.27 8.95 8.45
N TYR A 108 -0.27 8.21 7.49
CA TYR A 108 -0.48 8.71 6.12
C TYR A 108 -1.58 9.78 6.03
N ARG A 109 -2.55 9.78 6.96
CA ARG A 109 -3.61 10.81 7.01
C ARG A 109 -3.17 12.11 7.65
N THR A 110 -2.28 12.03 8.64
CA THR A 110 -2.02 13.16 9.55
C THR A 110 -0.69 13.86 9.28
N LYS A 111 0.30 13.18 8.70
CA LYS A 111 1.61 13.75 8.45
C LYS A 111 1.72 14.28 7.03
N ASP A 112 2.33 15.45 6.88
CA ASP A 112 2.80 15.89 5.58
C ASP A 112 3.91 14.95 5.06
N PRO A 113 4.16 14.92 3.74
CA PRO A 113 5.11 13.98 3.15
C PRO A 113 6.53 14.02 3.74
N VAL A 114 7.00 15.18 4.21
CA VAL A 114 8.35 15.33 4.78
C VAL A 114 8.38 14.76 6.20
N ALA A 115 7.40 15.12 7.03
CA ALA A 115 7.26 14.59 8.38
C ALA A 115 7.02 13.07 8.38
N LEU A 116 6.26 12.57 7.40
CA LEU A 116 6.04 11.14 7.20
C LEU A 116 7.36 10.43 6.91
N ASN A 117 8.12 10.86 5.90
CA ASN A 117 9.41 10.23 5.56
C ASN A 117 10.37 10.22 6.76
N LYS A 118 10.52 11.35 7.45
CA LYS A 118 11.37 11.42 8.65
C LYS A 118 10.92 10.46 9.74
N TYR A 119 9.61 10.30 9.94
CA TYR A 119 9.07 9.34 10.90
C TYR A 119 9.42 7.90 10.48
N LEU A 120 9.28 7.58 9.20
CA LEU A 120 9.60 6.25 8.66
C LEU A 120 11.11 5.94 8.77
N ASP A 121 11.99 6.89 8.45
CA ASP A 121 13.46 6.74 8.61
C ASP A 121 13.86 6.32 10.03
N ILE A 122 13.21 6.93 11.03
CA ILE A 122 13.50 6.67 12.45
C ILE A 122 12.95 5.30 12.90
N ASN A 123 11.76 4.94 12.44
CA ASN A 123 11.00 3.81 13.02
C ASN A 123 11.10 2.52 12.21
N PHE A 124 11.29 2.60 10.89
CA PHE A 124 11.29 1.43 10.00
C PHE A 124 12.34 0.38 10.39
N LYS A 125 13.56 0.81 10.75
CA LYS A 125 14.62 -0.11 11.23
C LYS A 125 14.21 -0.89 12.48
N LYS A 126 13.36 -0.31 13.35
CA LYS A 126 12.85 -0.98 14.54
C LYS A 126 11.77 -2.00 14.18
N TRP A 127 10.94 -1.70 13.18
CA TRP A 127 9.90 -2.60 12.69
C TRP A 127 10.49 -3.80 11.93
N ALA A 128 11.51 -3.58 11.10
CA ALA A 128 12.18 -4.63 10.33
C ALA A 128 12.84 -5.70 11.22
N LYS A 129 13.29 -5.32 12.43
CA LYS A 129 13.89 -6.25 13.41
C LYS A 129 12.88 -7.08 14.21
N LYS A 130 11.58 -6.76 14.12
CA LYS A 130 10.49 -7.43 14.84
C LYS A 130 9.67 -8.36 13.94
N ARG A 131 10.23 -8.71 12.77
CA ARG A 131 9.69 -9.73 11.86
C ARG A 131 10.05 -11.12 12.37
#